data_AF-A0A7C3UVJ7-F1
#
_entry.id   AF-A0A7C3UVJ7-F1
#
_cell.length_a   1.000
_cell.length_b   1.000
_cell.length_c   1.000
_cell.angle_alpha   90.00
_cell.angle_beta   90.00
_cell.angle_gamma   90.00
#
_symmetry.space_group_name_H-M   'P 1'
#
loop_
_entity.id
_entity.type
_entity.pdbx_description
1 polymer ?
#
loop_
_entity_poly.entity_id
_entity_poly.type
_entity_poly.pdbx_seq_one_letter_code
_entity_poly.pdbx_strand_id
1 'polypeptide(L)'
;SGAVDVIVIDSVAALVPRAELEGDMGDAHMGLQARLMSQALRKLTATISKSQTLVIFINQIRQRIGVLFGNPETTTGGNALKFYSSVRLDIRRVAAIKDGEEVIGSRTRVKVVKNKLAPPFKEVEFDIIFGKGISKEGDIIDMGAEIGLLEKTGSWYAYGETRLGQGRENAKEYLRRNPELARELEEKIYAHYGLR
;
A
#
# COMPACT_ATOMS: atom_id res chain seq x y z
N SER A 1 -5.64 -13.85 -24.69
CA SER A 1 -6.15 -14.22 -23.35
C SER A 1 -4.95 -14.46 -22.44
N GLY A 2 -4.77 -13.65 -21.40
CA GLY A 2 -3.86 -13.96 -20.30
C GLY A 2 -4.64 -14.78 -19.27
N ALA A 3 -4.09 -15.90 -18.80
CA ALA A 3 -4.76 -16.75 -17.81
C ALA A 3 -4.67 -16.20 -16.37
N VAL A 4 -3.95 -15.09 -16.18
CA VAL A 4 -3.64 -14.51 -14.88
C VAL A 4 -3.84 -13.00 -14.92
N ASP A 5 -4.69 -12.51 -14.02
CA ASP A 5 -5.00 -11.07 -13.91
C ASP A 5 -4.01 -10.33 -13.01
N VAL A 6 -3.48 -10.97 -11.96
CA VAL A 6 -2.57 -10.35 -10.99
C VAL A 6 -1.42 -11.30 -10.62
N ILE A 7 -0.20 -10.79 -10.61
CA ILE A 7 1.01 -11.47 -10.14
C ILE A 7 1.67 -10.60 -9.07
N VAL A 8 1.97 -11.19 -7.91
CA VAL A 8 2.73 -10.53 -6.85
C VAL A 8 4.09 -11.23 -6.69
N ILE A 9 5.16 -10.45 -6.73
CA ILE A 9 6.53 -10.92 -6.52
C ILE A 9 7.02 -10.40 -5.17
N ASP A 10 7.07 -11.30 -4.19
CA ASP A 10 7.55 -11.04 -2.82
C ASP A 10 8.86 -11.82 -2.57
N SER A 11 10.03 -11.19 -2.64
CA SER A 11 10.33 -9.79 -2.93
C SER A 11 11.45 -9.65 -3.96
N VAL A 12 11.63 -8.45 -4.51
CA VAL A 12 12.74 -8.13 -5.42
C VAL A 12 14.10 -8.46 -4.78
N ALA A 13 14.24 -8.24 -3.48
CA ALA A 13 15.46 -8.52 -2.75
C ALA A 13 15.85 -10.01 -2.78
N ALA A 14 14.85 -10.90 -2.89
CA ALA A 14 15.04 -12.35 -2.96
C ALA A 14 15.24 -12.88 -4.38
N LEU A 15 15.20 -12.02 -5.42
CA LEU A 15 15.53 -12.41 -6.79
C LEU A 15 17.05 -12.53 -6.96
N VAL A 16 17.62 -13.59 -6.41
CA VAL A 16 19.06 -13.87 -6.45
C VAL A 16 19.44 -14.41 -7.84
N PRO A 17 20.37 -13.78 -8.57
CA PRO A 17 20.87 -14.31 -9.83
C PRO A 17 21.52 -15.69 -9.66
N ARG A 18 21.36 -16.56 -10.66
CA ARG A 18 21.92 -17.92 -10.64
C ARG A 18 23.43 -17.96 -10.34
N ALA A 19 24.23 -17.07 -10.93
CA ALA A 19 25.67 -17.03 -10.68
C ALA A 19 26.03 -16.66 -9.24
N GLU A 20 25.17 -15.90 -8.54
CA GLU A 20 25.36 -15.59 -7.11
C GLU A 20 24.94 -16.78 -6.23
N LEU A 21 23.95 -17.58 -6.65
CA LEU A 21 23.56 -18.81 -5.94
C LEU A 21 24.60 -19.94 -6.08
N GLU A 22 25.29 -20.00 -7.23
CA GLU A 22 26.28 -21.03 -7.52
C GLU A 22 27.71 -20.64 -7.10
N GLY A 23 27.95 -19.36 -6.80
CA GLY A 23 29.24 -18.84 -6.35
C GLY A 23 29.47 -18.97 -4.84
N ASP A 24 30.70 -18.66 -4.41
CA ASP A 24 31.07 -18.72 -3.00
C ASP A 24 30.70 -17.44 -2.25
N MET A 25 30.47 -17.57 -0.93
CA MET A 25 30.25 -16.39 -0.07
C MET A 25 31.49 -15.49 -0.09
N GLY A 26 31.33 -14.26 -0.59
CA GLY A 26 32.40 -13.28 -0.70
C GLY A 26 32.80 -12.97 -2.15
N ASP A 27 32.31 -13.73 -3.12
CA ASP A 27 32.55 -13.46 -4.53
C ASP A 27 31.94 -12.13 -4.97
N ALA A 28 32.72 -11.35 -5.73
CA ALA A 28 32.35 -10.02 -6.17
C ALA A 28 31.35 -10.06 -7.35
N HIS A 29 30.06 -10.10 -7.04
CA HIS A 29 28.97 -10.06 -8.03
C HIS A 29 28.35 -8.66 -8.19
N MET A 30 29.19 -7.64 -8.45
CA MET A 30 28.74 -6.26 -8.48
C MET A 30 27.64 -6.00 -9.52
N GLY A 31 26.45 -5.61 -9.04
CA GLY A 31 25.34 -5.15 -9.89
C GLY A 31 24.65 -6.24 -10.72
N LEU A 32 24.88 -7.52 -10.44
CA LEU A 32 24.31 -8.62 -11.21
C LEU A 32 22.77 -8.62 -11.16
N GLN A 33 22.20 -8.43 -9.97
CA GLN A 33 20.76 -8.32 -9.77
C GLN A 33 20.16 -7.11 -10.53
N ALA A 34 20.85 -5.97 -10.55
CA ALA A 34 20.39 -4.78 -11.28
C ALA A 34 20.35 -5.01 -12.80
N ARG A 35 21.35 -5.73 -13.34
CA ARG A 35 21.39 -6.11 -14.76
C ARG A 35 20.27 -7.10 -15.10
N LEU A 36 20.07 -8.10 -14.25
CA LEU A 36 18.97 -9.07 -14.39
C LEU A 36 17.61 -8.35 -14.46
N MET A 37 17.33 -7.48 -13.49
CA MET A 37 16.08 -6.70 -13.45
C MET A 37 15.90 -5.82 -14.70
N SER A 38 16.98 -5.17 -15.16
CA SER A 38 16.92 -4.32 -16.36
C SER A 38 16.59 -5.11 -17.62
N GLN A 39 17.16 -6.31 -17.78
CA GLN A 39 16.88 -7.18 -18.92
C GLN A 39 15.48 -7.80 -18.82
N ALA A 40 15.12 -8.29 -17.64
CA ALA A 40 13.82 -8.92 -17.39
C ALA A 40 12.68 -7.94 -17.65
N LEU A 41 12.70 -6.75 -17.04
CA LEU A 41 11.63 -5.75 -17.20
C LEU A 41 11.53 -5.26 -18.64
N ARG A 42 12.64 -5.11 -19.37
CA ARG A 42 12.63 -4.75 -20.79
C ARG A 42 11.85 -5.77 -21.64
N LYS A 43 12.00 -7.06 -21.36
CA LYS A 43 11.27 -8.14 -22.07
C LYS A 43 9.83 -8.25 -21.59
N LEU A 44 9.61 -8.21 -20.27
CA LEU A 44 8.31 -8.48 -19.66
C LEU A 44 7.30 -7.35 -19.89
N THR A 45 7.72 -6.09 -19.97
CA THR A 45 6.78 -4.94 -20.05
C THR A 45 5.80 -5.07 -21.22
N ALA A 46 6.29 -5.46 -22.40
CA ALA A 46 5.44 -5.64 -23.58
C ALA A 46 4.45 -6.81 -23.39
N THR A 47 4.89 -7.91 -22.81
CA THR A 47 4.06 -9.08 -22.52
C THR A 47 2.99 -8.76 -21.49
N ILE A 48 3.36 -8.11 -20.38
CA ILE A 48 2.45 -7.68 -19.29
C ILE A 48 1.34 -6.79 -19.86
N SER A 49 1.70 -5.83 -20.72
CA SER A 49 0.72 -4.95 -21.34
C SER A 49 -0.23 -5.69 -22.28
N LYS A 50 0.26 -6.65 -23.07
CA LYS A 50 -0.57 -7.47 -23.98
C LYS A 50 -1.46 -8.46 -23.25
N SER A 51 -1.00 -8.98 -22.11
CA SER A 51 -1.76 -9.93 -21.29
C SER A 51 -2.77 -9.24 -20.36
N GLN A 52 -2.71 -7.91 -20.25
CA GLN A 52 -3.50 -7.11 -19.31
C GLN A 52 -3.34 -7.57 -17.85
N THR A 53 -2.16 -8.09 -17.50
CA THR A 53 -1.87 -8.58 -16.15
C THR A 53 -1.29 -7.46 -15.29
N LEU A 54 -1.79 -7.27 -14.08
CA LEU A 54 -1.16 -6.41 -13.07
C LEU A 54 0.00 -7.16 -12.39
N VAL A 55 1.20 -6.59 -12.44
CA VAL A 55 2.37 -7.15 -11.73
C VAL A 55 2.78 -6.21 -10.60
N ILE A 56 2.75 -6.73 -9.37
CA ILE A 56 3.14 -6.04 -8.14
C ILE A 56 4.48 -6.58 -7.67
N PHE A 57 5.44 -5.69 -7.45
CA PHE A 57 6.73 -6.03 -6.86
C PHE A 57 6.82 -5.49 -5.45
N ILE A 58 7.02 -6.37 -4.47
CA ILE A 58 7.37 -5.99 -3.11
C ILE A 58 8.89 -5.80 -3.05
N ASN A 59 9.33 -4.69 -2.45
CA ASN A 59 10.75 -4.38 -2.36
C ASN A 59 11.08 -3.81 -0.97
N GLN A 60 12.32 -4.03 -0.57
CA GLN A 60 12.84 -3.61 0.72
C GLN A 60 13.64 -2.31 0.57
N ILE A 61 13.61 -1.50 1.62
CA ILE A 61 14.48 -0.33 1.74
C ILE A 61 15.87 -0.81 2.23
N ARG A 62 16.90 -0.18 1.68
CA ARG A 62 18.31 -0.27 2.10
C ARG A 62 18.86 1.15 2.21
N GLN A 63 19.98 1.32 2.90
CA GLN A 63 20.69 2.58 2.95
C GLN A 63 21.91 2.54 2.04
N ARG A 64 22.15 3.63 1.30
CA ARG A 64 23.40 3.82 0.55
C ARG A 64 24.47 4.33 1.49
N ILE A 65 25.53 3.54 1.65
CA ILE A 65 26.72 3.93 2.41
C ILE A 65 27.39 5.12 1.70
N GLY A 66 27.81 6.13 2.47
CA GLY A 66 28.56 7.28 1.95
C GLY A 66 27.74 8.48 1.47
N VAL A 67 26.41 8.47 1.62
CA VAL A 67 25.57 9.64 1.33
C VAL A 67 25.57 10.57 2.55
N LEU A 68 26.26 11.71 2.44
CA LEU A 68 26.35 12.73 3.50
C LEU A 68 25.19 13.77 3.45
N PHE A 69 24.55 13.94 2.30
CA PHE A 69 23.44 14.88 2.09
C PHE A 69 22.32 14.24 1.26
N GLY A 70 21.06 14.52 1.63
CA GLY A 70 19.87 14.01 0.96
C GLY A 70 19.34 12.70 1.56
N ASN A 71 18.36 12.06 0.90
CA ASN A 71 17.77 10.82 1.36
C ASN A 71 18.71 9.62 1.07
N PRO A 72 19.24 8.91 2.10
CA PRO A 72 20.12 7.76 1.91
C PRO A 72 19.36 6.49 1.49
N GLU A 73 18.02 6.50 1.54
CA GLU A 73 17.22 5.33 1.24
C GLU A 73 17.30 4.93 -0.24
N THR A 74 17.39 3.63 -0.47
CA THR A 74 17.41 3.01 -1.78
C THR A 74 16.69 1.68 -1.76
N THR A 75 16.45 1.11 -2.93
CA THR A 75 15.73 -0.16 -3.10
C THR A 75 16.61 -1.16 -3.82
N THR A 76 16.42 -2.45 -3.55
CA THR A 76 17.15 -3.53 -4.22
C THR A 76 16.77 -3.65 -5.70
N GLY A 77 17.60 -4.34 -6.50
CA GLY A 77 17.34 -4.56 -7.93
C GLY A 77 17.70 -3.39 -8.87
N GLY A 78 18.45 -2.39 -8.39
CA GLY A 78 18.90 -1.26 -9.20
C GLY A 78 17.80 -0.25 -9.54
N ASN A 79 17.96 0.50 -10.63
CA ASN A 79 17.04 1.58 -11.00
C ASN A 79 15.92 1.17 -11.96
N ALA A 80 16.03 0.01 -12.63
CA ALA A 80 15.09 -0.38 -13.69
C ALA A 80 13.63 -0.37 -13.22
N LEU A 81 13.34 -1.01 -12.09
CA LEU A 81 12.00 -1.09 -11.54
C LEU A 81 11.40 0.30 -11.29
N LYS A 82 12.22 1.28 -10.86
CA LYS A 82 11.77 2.66 -10.64
C LYS A 82 11.27 3.33 -11.92
N PHE A 83 11.84 3.00 -13.08
CA PHE A 83 11.47 3.57 -14.36
C PHE A 83 10.28 2.84 -15.00
N TYR A 84 10.30 1.51 -14.97
CA TYR A 84 9.27 0.66 -15.55
C TYR A 84 7.95 0.66 -14.77
N SER A 85 7.97 0.83 -13.45
CA SER A 85 6.75 0.88 -12.63
C SER A 85 5.82 2.02 -13.06
N SER A 86 4.53 1.73 -13.28
CA SER A 86 3.51 2.74 -13.53
C SER A 86 3.12 3.50 -12.27
N VAL A 87 3.04 2.79 -11.13
CA VAL A 87 2.76 3.34 -9.80
C VAL A 87 3.83 2.85 -8.83
N ARG A 88 4.24 3.70 -7.89
CA ARG A 88 5.10 3.31 -6.75
C ARG A 88 4.50 3.82 -5.46
N LEU A 89 4.42 2.93 -4.49
CA LEU A 89 3.89 3.17 -3.16
C LEU A 89 5.04 3.04 -2.15
N ASP A 90 5.19 4.04 -1.29
CA ASP A 90 6.03 3.98 -0.09
C ASP A 90 5.10 3.75 1.10
N ILE A 91 5.22 2.58 1.74
CA ILE A 91 4.38 2.15 2.87
C ILE A 91 5.20 2.18 4.15
N ARG A 92 4.67 2.85 5.18
CA ARG A 92 5.32 2.99 6.49
C ARG A 92 4.35 2.80 7.62
N ARG A 93 4.79 2.07 8.65
CA ARG A 93 4.11 2.04 9.95
C ARG A 93 4.32 3.39 10.65
N VAL A 94 3.24 4.06 11.02
CA VAL A 94 3.25 5.35 11.72
C VAL A 94 3.15 5.15 13.22
N ALA A 95 2.23 4.30 13.67
CA ALA A 95 1.98 4.07 15.08
C ALA A 95 1.50 2.63 15.34
N ALA A 96 1.65 2.19 16.60
CA ALA A 96 1.01 0.98 17.09
C ALA A 96 -0.44 1.28 17.46
N ILE A 97 -1.37 0.39 17.10
CA ILE A 97 -2.75 0.40 17.60
C ILE A 97 -2.79 -0.54 18.79
N LYS A 98 -3.28 -0.05 19.93
CA LYS A 98 -3.32 -0.80 21.18
C LYS A 98 -4.75 -0.98 21.68
N ASP A 99 -5.00 -2.12 22.31
CA ASP A 99 -6.16 -2.37 23.16
C ASP A 99 -5.65 -2.70 24.57
N GLY A 100 -5.85 -1.78 25.50
CA GLY A 100 -5.13 -1.79 26.78
C GLY A 100 -3.61 -1.76 26.58
N GLU A 101 -2.93 -2.82 27.03
CA GLU A 101 -1.48 -2.99 26.88
C GLU A 101 -1.08 -3.75 25.60
N GLU A 102 -2.02 -4.45 24.96
CA GLU A 102 -1.75 -5.31 23.81
C GLU A 102 -1.68 -4.51 22.50
N VAL A 103 -0.68 -4.79 21.65
CA VAL A 103 -0.58 -4.18 20.32
C VAL A 103 -1.36 -5.03 19.32
N ILE A 104 -2.57 -4.58 18.99
CA ILE A 104 -3.50 -5.29 18.11
C ILE A 104 -3.37 -4.92 16.62
N GLY A 105 -2.55 -3.91 16.29
CA GLY A 105 -2.38 -3.49 14.91
C GLY A 105 -1.41 -2.35 14.70
N SER A 106 -1.44 -1.80 13.49
CA SER A 106 -0.56 -0.73 13.03
C SER A 106 -1.31 0.31 12.23
N ARG A 107 -1.24 1.58 12.66
CA ARG A 107 -1.60 2.73 11.82
C ARG A 107 -0.52 2.84 10.75
N THR A 108 -0.93 2.76 9.50
CA THR A 108 -0.04 2.66 8.34
C THR A 108 -0.31 3.81 7.39
N ARG A 109 0.75 4.44 6.90
CA ARG A 109 0.69 5.49 5.89
C ARG A 109 1.27 4.97 4.59
N VAL A 110 0.58 5.24 3.49
CA VAL A 110 1.05 4.95 2.13
C VAL A 110 1.14 6.25 1.35
N LYS A 111 2.32 6.53 0.79
CA LYS A 111 2.57 7.67 -0.11
C LYS A 111 2.73 7.19 -1.54
N VAL A 112 2.01 7.81 -2.47
CA VAL A 112 2.16 7.56 -3.90
C VAL A 112 3.38 8.33 -4.43
N VAL A 113 4.58 7.75 -4.33
CA VAL A 113 5.84 8.40 -4.74
C VAL A 113 6.05 8.46 -6.26
N LYS A 114 5.28 7.69 -7.04
CA LYS A 114 5.22 7.78 -8.50
C LYS A 114 3.84 7.37 -8.98
N ASN A 115 3.28 8.12 -9.92
CA ASN A 115 2.02 7.77 -10.58
C ASN A 115 2.06 8.24 -12.04
N LYS A 116 1.81 7.32 -12.99
CA LYS A 116 1.68 7.63 -14.43
C LYS A 116 0.23 7.76 -14.91
N LEU A 117 -0.75 7.51 -14.03
CA LEU A 117 -2.17 7.44 -14.38
C LEU A 117 -2.99 8.60 -13.79
N ALA A 118 -2.52 9.18 -12.68
CA ALA A 118 -3.15 10.30 -11.99
C ALA A 118 -2.09 11.15 -11.27
N PRO A 119 -2.44 12.30 -10.68
CA PRO A 119 -1.49 13.11 -9.92
C PRO A 119 -0.76 12.32 -8.82
N PRO A 120 0.59 12.38 -8.75
CA PRO A 120 1.37 11.71 -7.72
C PRO A 120 1.36 12.46 -6.38
N PHE A 121 2.05 11.91 -5.39
CA PHE A 121 2.35 12.47 -4.07
C PHE A 121 1.19 12.61 -3.09
N LYS A 122 0.00 12.10 -3.44
CA LYS A 122 -1.06 11.87 -2.46
C LYS A 122 -0.62 10.82 -1.42
N GLU A 123 -1.13 10.99 -0.21
CA GLU A 123 -0.90 10.11 0.93
C GLU A 123 -2.25 9.63 1.45
N VAL A 124 -2.27 8.43 2.01
CA VAL A 124 -3.42 7.87 2.73
C VAL A 124 -2.92 7.23 4.01
N GLU A 125 -3.75 7.30 5.05
CA GLU A 125 -3.53 6.55 6.28
C GLU A 125 -4.70 5.63 6.55
N PHE A 126 -4.40 4.42 6.98
CA PHE A 126 -5.38 3.41 7.32
C PHE A 126 -4.83 2.49 8.40
N ASP A 127 -5.73 1.71 9.00
CA ASP A 127 -5.37 0.77 10.05
C ASP A 127 -5.18 -0.63 9.47
N ILE A 128 -4.08 -1.29 9.83
CA ILE A 128 -3.89 -2.73 9.61
C ILE A 128 -4.04 -3.42 10.95
N ILE A 129 -5.09 -4.23 11.10
CA ILE A 129 -5.36 -5.01 12.31
C ILE A 129 -4.80 -6.41 12.11
N PHE A 130 -4.01 -6.89 13.07
CA PHE A 130 -3.37 -8.20 12.96
C PHE A 130 -4.42 -9.31 12.91
N GLY A 131 -4.22 -10.29 12.01
CA GLY A 131 -5.18 -11.36 11.75
C GLY A 131 -6.45 -10.96 10.98
N LYS A 132 -6.71 -9.65 10.76
CA LYS A 132 -7.89 -9.15 10.02
C LYS A 132 -7.55 -8.41 8.72
N GLY A 133 -6.36 -7.79 8.65
CA GLY A 133 -5.95 -7.00 7.49
C GLY A 133 -6.36 -5.52 7.60
N ILE A 134 -6.55 -4.87 6.45
CA ILE A 134 -6.91 -3.44 6.38
C ILE A 134 -8.34 -3.24 6.90
N SER A 135 -8.52 -2.30 7.83
CA SER A 135 -9.80 -2.03 8.48
C SER A 135 -10.69 -1.11 7.64
N LYS A 136 -11.44 -1.69 6.69
CA LYS A 136 -12.37 -0.97 5.81
C LYS A 136 -13.34 -0.04 6.55
N GLU A 137 -13.92 -0.49 7.68
CA GLU A 137 -14.87 0.34 8.43
C GLU A 137 -14.19 1.56 9.04
N GLY A 138 -12.91 1.45 9.39
CA GLY A 138 -12.12 2.58 9.88
C GLY A 138 -11.97 3.65 8.81
N ASP A 139 -11.70 3.22 7.57
CA ASP A 139 -11.53 4.12 6.43
C ASP A 139 -12.87 4.80 6.08
N ILE A 140 -14.00 4.08 6.12
CA ILE A 140 -15.33 4.67 5.90
C ILE A 140 -15.65 5.74 6.95
N ILE A 141 -15.34 5.50 8.23
CA ILE A 141 -15.56 6.50 9.29
C ILE A 141 -14.66 7.72 9.10
N ASP A 142 -13.38 7.51 8.84
CA ASP A 142 -12.39 8.59 8.71
C ASP A 142 -12.71 9.46 7.48
N MET A 143 -12.92 8.83 6.31
CA MET A 143 -13.26 9.54 5.07
C MET A 143 -14.66 10.16 5.12
N GLY A 144 -15.64 9.45 5.69
CA GLY A 144 -17.01 9.96 5.83
C GLY A 144 -17.07 11.21 6.70
N ALA A 145 -16.27 11.27 7.78
CA ALA A 145 -16.16 12.46 8.60
C ALA A 145 -15.41 13.60 7.89
N GLU A 146 -14.36 13.28 7.12
CA GLU A 146 -13.57 14.26 6.36
C GLU A 146 -14.43 15.00 5.32
N ILE A 147 -15.28 14.27 4.59
CA ILE A 147 -16.15 14.86 3.55
C ILE A 147 -17.47 15.42 4.09
N GLY A 148 -17.68 15.37 5.41
CA GLY A 148 -18.91 15.82 6.07
C GLY A 148 -20.14 14.93 5.84
N LEU A 149 -19.96 13.70 5.34
CA LEU A 149 -21.02 12.71 5.23
C LEU A 149 -21.44 12.17 6.60
N LEU A 150 -20.49 12.05 7.53
CA LEU A 150 -20.72 11.69 8.92
C LEU A 150 -20.59 12.93 9.81
N GLU A 151 -21.60 13.18 10.62
CA GLU A 151 -21.58 14.26 11.60
C GLU A 151 -20.77 13.83 12.81
N LYS A 152 -19.79 14.67 13.20
CA LYS A 152 -18.97 14.47 14.39
C LYS A 152 -19.28 15.54 15.44
N THR A 153 -20.00 15.18 16.49
CA THR A 153 -20.29 16.07 17.63
C THR A 153 -19.44 15.66 18.83
N GLY A 154 -18.34 16.37 19.06
CA GLY A 154 -17.37 15.99 20.09
C GLY A 154 -16.71 14.65 19.76
N SER A 155 -17.00 13.63 20.57
CA SER A 155 -16.54 12.25 20.32
C SER A 155 -17.59 11.37 19.62
N TRP A 156 -18.81 11.85 19.43
CA TRP A 156 -19.89 11.07 18.82
C TRP A 156 -19.87 11.16 17.30
N TYR A 157 -20.14 10.02 16.65
CA TYR A 157 -20.36 9.91 15.21
C TYR A 157 -21.83 9.60 14.92
N ALA A 158 -22.40 10.32 13.95
CA ALA A 158 -23.76 10.13 13.49
C ALA A 158 -23.85 10.19 11.95
N TYR A 159 -24.89 9.57 11.42
CA TYR A 159 -25.25 9.61 10.01
C TYR A 159 -26.73 9.94 9.89
N GLY A 160 -27.05 11.17 9.48
CA GLY A 160 -28.41 11.72 9.62
C GLY A 160 -28.87 11.60 11.08
N GLU A 161 -30.03 10.98 11.29
CA GLU A 161 -30.57 10.75 12.64
C GLU A 161 -29.97 9.52 13.36
N THR A 162 -29.20 8.69 12.63
CA THR A 162 -28.66 7.43 13.17
C THR A 162 -27.37 7.67 13.92
N ARG A 163 -27.34 7.33 15.22
CA ARG A 163 -26.12 7.38 16.03
C ARG A 163 -25.27 6.14 15.81
N LEU A 164 -24.07 6.32 15.27
CA LEU A 164 -23.13 5.23 15.01
C LEU A 164 -22.38 4.81 16.27
N GLY A 165 -22.07 5.76 17.16
CA GLY A 165 -21.47 5.47 18.45
C GLY A 165 -20.57 6.59 18.99
N GLN A 166 -20.18 6.44 20.24
CA GLN A 166 -19.22 7.33 20.89
C GLN A 166 -17.80 6.84 20.63
N GLY A 167 -17.00 7.64 19.93
CA GLY A 167 -15.64 7.31 19.57
C GLY A 167 -15.56 6.44 18.31
N ARG A 168 -14.38 6.46 17.69
CA ARG A 168 -14.12 5.82 16.40
C ARG A 168 -14.29 4.30 16.44
N GLU A 169 -13.85 3.64 17.51
CA GLU A 169 -13.94 2.17 17.59
C GLU A 169 -15.37 1.66 17.72
N ASN A 170 -16.21 2.34 18.51
CA ASN A 170 -17.63 2.00 18.61
C ASN A 170 -18.36 2.22 17.28
N ALA A 171 -18.05 3.31 16.56
CA ALA A 171 -18.60 3.56 15.23
C ALA A 171 -18.18 2.49 14.22
N LYS A 172 -16.91 2.03 14.26
CA LYS A 172 -16.43 0.89 13.45
C LYS A 172 -17.20 -0.38 13.76
N GLU A 173 -17.39 -0.70 15.04
CA GLU A 173 -18.13 -1.89 15.45
C GLU A 173 -19.60 -1.83 15.02
N TYR A 174 -20.22 -0.64 15.06
CA TYR A 174 -21.55 -0.43 14.52
C TYR A 174 -21.62 -0.72 13.02
N LEU A 175 -20.67 -0.22 12.21
CA LEU A 175 -20.61 -0.51 10.78
C LEU A 175 -20.37 -2.00 10.49
N ARG A 176 -19.54 -2.69 11.28
CA ARG A 176 -19.33 -4.15 11.15
C ARG A 176 -20.63 -4.93 11.36
N ARG A 177 -21.48 -4.48 12.29
CA ARG A 177 -22.78 -5.11 12.56
C ARG A 177 -23.86 -4.73 11.55
N ASN A 178 -23.66 -3.65 10.79
CA ASN A 178 -24.61 -3.11 9.82
C ASN A 178 -23.96 -2.95 8.44
N PRO A 179 -23.66 -4.07 7.73
CA PRO A 179 -22.91 -4.04 6.47
C PRO A 179 -23.64 -3.31 5.34
N GLU A 180 -24.97 -3.26 5.36
CA GLU A 180 -25.76 -2.50 4.38
C GLU A 180 -25.50 -1.00 4.48
N LEU A 181 -25.49 -0.46 5.71
CA LEU A 181 -25.14 0.93 5.95
C LEU A 181 -23.68 1.22 5.60
N ALA A 182 -22.76 0.32 5.94
CA ALA A 182 -21.36 0.47 5.58
C ALA A 182 -21.18 0.56 4.05
N ARG A 183 -21.93 -0.23 3.28
CA ARG A 183 -21.93 -0.20 1.82
C ARG A 183 -22.53 1.10 1.28
N GLU A 184 -23.66 1.57 1.83
CA GLU A 184 -24.26 2.84 1.43
C GLU A 184 -23.28 4.01 1.63
N LEU A 185 -22.62 4.07 2.80
CA LEU A 185 -21.63 5.10 3.09
C LEU A 185 -20.43 5.02 2.14
N GLU A 186 -19.93 3.81 1.87
CA GLU A 186 -18.86 3.59 0.90
C GLU A 186 -19.25 4.09 -0.50
N GLU A 187 -20.45 3.78 -0.98
CA GLU A 187 -20.94 4.23 -2.29
C GLU A 187 -21.04 5.76 -2.36
N LYS A 188 -21.52 6.41 -1.28
CA LYS A 188 -21.57 7.88 -1.19
C LYS A 188 -20.19 8.53 -1.14
N ILE A 189 -19.25 7.93 -0.42
CA ILE A 189 -17.84 8.38 -0.39
C ILE A 189 -17.23 8.28 -1.78
N TYR A 190 -17.42 7.16 -2.47
CA TYR A 190 -16.92 6.97 -3.82
C TYR A 190 -17.49 8.01 -4.79
N ALA A 191 -18.81 8.21 -4.77
CA ALA A 191 -19.48 9.21 -5.59
C ALA A 191 -18.95 10.63 -5.35
N HIS A 192 -18.69 11.00 -4.08
CA HIS A 192 -18.10 12.31 -3.73
C HIS A 192 -16.74 12.55 -4.41
N TYR A 193 -15.91 11.52 -4.51
CA TYR A 193 -14.60 11.60 -5.17
C TYR A 193 -14.66 11.33 -6.69
N GLY A 194 -15.86 11.19 -7.27
CA GLY A 194 -16.04 10.89 -8.69
C GLY A 194 -15.52 9.50 -9.09
N LEU A 195 -15.50 8.57 -8.14
CA LEU A 195 -15.14 7.18 -8.35
C LEU A 195 -16.45 6.37 -8.33
N ARG A 196 -16.72 5.59 -9.37
CA ARG A 196 -17.98 4.84 -9.62
C ARG A 196 -19.21 5.71 -9.88
#